data_AF-A0A0B2ST58-F1
#
_entry.id   AF-A0A0B2ST58-F1
#
_cell.length_a   1.000
_cell.length_b   1.000
_cell.length_c   1.000
_cell.angle_alpha   90.00
_cell.angle_beta   90.00
_cell.angle_gamma   90.00
#
_symmetry.space_group_name_H-M   'P 1'
#
loop_
_entity.id
_entity.type
_entity.pdbx_description
1 polymer ?
#
loop_
_entity_poly.entity_id
_entity_poly.type
_entity_poly.pdbx_seq_one_letter_code
_entity_poly.pdbx_strand_id
1 'polypeptide(L)'
;MSQFIPSLKPCINERCHQPRKVHEVVFFLALYCIALGTGGFKPCLESFGGDQFDDDHFEERKKKMSFFNWWTFTLFVAMLFGATMIVYVQDFVNWGVASLILTIFMALNIIAFYVGKTLKETLSCQFYKS
;
A
#
# COMPACT_ATOMS: atom_id res chain seq x y z
N MET A 1 -17.11 2.24 -3.08
CA MET A 1 -16.88 2.83 -4.42
C MET A 1 -18.17 3.24 -5.13
N SER A 2 -19.23 2.43 -5.07
CA SER A 2 -20.56 2.75 -5.64
C SER A 2 -21.28 3.98 -5.02
N GLN A 3 -20.83 4.44 -3.85
CA GLN A 3 -21.35 5.65 -3.20
C GLN A 3 -20.93 6.95 -3.91
N PHE A 4 -19.73 7.00 -4.48
CA PHE A 4 -19.19 8.21 -5.12
C PHE A 4 -19.55 8.31 -6.61
N ILE A 5 -19.86 7.18 -7.26
CA ILE A 5 -20.22 7.13 -8.68
C ILE A 5 -21.60 6.46 -8.82
N PRO A 6 -22.68 7.23 -9.03
CA PRO A 6 -24.04 6.70 -9.15
C PRO A 6 -24.17 5.63 -10.25
N SER A 7 -23.39 5.75 -11.32
CA SER A 7 -23.37 4.82 -12.47
C SER A 7 -22.82 3.43 -12.14
N LEU A 8 -22.08 3.29 -11.02
CA LEU A 8 -21.51 2.03 -10.52
C LEU A 8 -22.35 1.41 -9.39
N LYS A 9 -23.53 1.97 -9.10
CA LYS A 9 -24.47 1.32 -8.18
C LYS A 9 -24.84 -0.06 -8.72
N PRO A 10 -24.85 -1.10 -7.85
CA PRO A 10 -25.22 -2.45 -8.27
C PRO A 10 -26.68 -2.50 -8.74
N CYS A 11 -27.53 -1.58 -8.28
CA CYS A 11 -28.98 -1.56 -8.47
C CYS A 11 -29.52 -0.13 -8.63
N ILE A 12 -30.56 0.05 -9.46
CA ILE A 12 -31.24 1.34 -9.69
C ILE A 12 -32.55 1.45 -8.90
N ASN A 13 -33.27 0.33 -8.68
CA ASN A 13 -34.52 0.24 -7.92
C ASN A 13 -34.36 -0.62 -6.66
N GLU A 14 -35.24 -0.44 -5.67
CA GLU A 14 -35.18 -1.12 -4.36
C GLU A 14 -35.31 -2.65 -4.40
N ARG A 15 -35.87 -3.22 -5.50
CA ARG A 15 -35.89 -4.67 -5.73
C ARG A 15 -34.86 -5.07 -6.76
N CYS A 16 -33.80 -5.72 -6.32
CA CYS A 16 -32.68 -6.12 -7.16
C CYS A 16 -32.37 -7.61 -6.97
N HIS A 17 -32.69 -8.41 -8.00
CA HIS A 17 -32.45 -9.85 -7.99
C HIS A 17 -31.01 -10.21 -8.40
N GLN A 18 -30.38 -9.38 -9.24
CA GLN A 18 -29.02 -9.59 -9.74
C GLN A 18 -28.30 -8.25 -9.91
N PRO A 19 -27.00 -8.17 -9.58
CA PRO A 19 -26.20 -6.98 -9.82
C PRO A 19 -26.00 -6.76 -11.32
N ARG A 20 -25.89 -5.49 -11.72
CA ARG A 20 -25.61 -5.12 -13.12
C ARG A 20 -24.25 -5.68 -13.56
N LYS A 21 -24.18 -6.26 -14.77
CA LYS A 21 -22.94 -6.83 -15.34
C LYS A 21 -21.73 -5.90 -15.35
N VAL A 22 -21.97 -4.60 -15.53
CA VAL A 22 -20.91 -3.57 -15.47
C VAL A 22 -20.28 -3.49 -14.07
N HIS A 23 -21.08 -3.59 -13.01
CA HIS A 23 -20.58 -3.59 -11.63
C HIS A 23 -19.71 -4.82 -11.36
N GLU A 24 -20.17 -5.99 -11.81
CA GLU A 24 -19.46 -7.27 -11.68
C GLU A 24 -18.09 -7.22 -12.37
N VAL A 25 -18.02 -6.80 -13.63
CA VAL A 25 -16.75 -6.72 -14.38
C VAL A 25 -15.79 -5.72 -13.75
N VAL A 26 -16.25 -4.52 -13.37
CA VAL A 26 -15.39 -3.52 -12.74
C VAL A 26 -14.88 -4.01 -11.38
N PHE A 27 -15.72 -4.70 -10.61
CA PHE A 27 -15.34 -5.28 -9.33
C PHE A 27 -14.23 -6.32 -9.50
N PHE A 28 -14.38 -7.28 -10.41
CA PHE A 28 -13.34 -8.28 -10.65
C PHE A 28 -12.06 -7.68 -11.21
N LEU A 29 -12.15 -6.71 -12.12
CA LEU A 29 -10.98 -6.00 -12.63
C LEU A 29 -10.21 -5.32 -11.48
N ALA A 30 -10.92 -4.64 -10.58
CA ALA A 30 -10.32 -4.02 -9.40
C ALA A 30 -9.65 -5.04 -8.49
N LEU A 31 -10.27 -6.20 -8.25
CA LEU A 31 -9.67 -7.29 -7.48
C LEU A 31 -8.39 -7.82 -8.11
N TYR A 32 -8.36 -8.02 -9.43
CA TYR A 32 -7.14 -8.43 -10.14
C TYR A 32 -6.03 -7.39 -10.01
N CYS A 33 -6.35 -6.10 -10.15
CA CYS A 33 -5.37 -5.03 -9.96
C CYS A 33 -4.80 -5.01 -8.54
N ILE A 34 -5.64 -5.22 -7.51
CA ILE A 34 -5.19 -5.31 -6.11
C ILE A 34 -4.30 -6.54 -5.89
N ALA A 35 -4.67 -7.69 -6.44
CA ALA A 35 -3.89 -8.92 -6.33
C ALA A 35 -2.51 -8.77 -6.99
N LEU A 36 -2.45 -8.23 -8.21
CA LEU A 36 -1.20 -7.99 -8.93
C LEU A 36 -0.33 -6.96 -8.21
N GLY A 37 -0.94 -5.86 -7.76
CA GLY A 37 -0.23 -4.84 -6.98
C GLY A 37 0.39 -5.44 -5.73
N THR A 38 -0.43 -6.03 -4.86
CA THR A 38 0.03 -6.60 -3.59
C THR A 38 1.02 -7.75 -3.74
N GLY A 39 0.90 -8.57 -4.78
CA GLY A 39 1.86 -9.64 -5.06
C GLY A 39 3.21 -9.13 -5.56
N GLY A 40 3.21 -8.08 -6.38
CA GLY A 40 4.43 -7.54 -7.00
C GLY A 40 5.23 -6.60 -6.10
N PHE A 41 4.58 -5.65 -5.42
CA PHE A 41 5.32 -4.60 -4.71
C PHE A 41 6.01 -5.12 -3.44
N LYS A 42 5.41 -6.08 -2.74
CA LYS A 42 5.91 -6.60 -1.45
C LYS A 42 7.33 -7.17 -1.53
N PRO A 43 7.63 -8.17 -2.39
CA PRO A 43 8.98 -8.71 -2.48
C PRO A 43 10.00 -7.67 -2.99
N CYS A 44 9.60 -6.82 -3.94
CA CYS A 44 10.47 -5.77 -4.46
C CYS A 44 10.91 -4.77 -3.38
N LEU A 45 10.02 -4.43 -2.44
CA LEU A 45 10.28 -3.45 -1.40
C LEU A 45 11.23 -4.02 -0.32
N GLU A 46 11.09 -5.31 0.00
CA GLU A 46 12.00 -5.99 0.93
C GLU A 46 13.41 -6.16 0.34
N SER A 47 13.51 -6.57 -0.93
CA SER A 47 14.80 -6.63 -1.64
C SER A 47 15.47 -5.26 -1.68
N PHE A 48 14.73 -4.22 -2.09
CA PHE A 48 15.26 -2.84 -2.11
C PHE A 48 15.71 -2.34 -0.74
N GLY A 49 14.97 -2.66 0.33
CA GLY A 49 15.36 -2.32 1.70
C GLY A 49 16.63 -3.05 2.15
N GLY A 50 16.81 -4.30 1.72
CA GLY A 50 18.01 -5.10 1.99
C GLY A 50 19.25 -4.60 1.23
N ASP A 51 19.06 -4.11 0.00
CA ASP A 51 20.13 -3.58 -0.88
C ASP A 51 20.72 -2.25 -0.39
N GLN A 52 20.13 -1.65 0.65
CA GLN A 52 20.64 -0.42 1.27
C GLN A 52 21.78 -0.65 2.26
N PHE A 53 22.10 -1.91 2.58
CA PHE A 53 23.15 -2.29 3.51
C PHE A 53 24.22 -3.12 2.79
N ASP A 54 25.49 -2.85 3.07
CA ASP A 54 26.60 -3.65 2.54
C ASP A 54 26.82 -4.92 3.38
N ASP A 55 26.87 -6.07 2.70
CA ASP A 55 27.06 -7.38 3.33
C ASP A 55 28.53 -7.66 3.69
N ASP A 56 29.48 -6.91 3.13
CA ASP A 56 30.91 -7.07 3.43
C ASP A 56 31.32 -6.35 4.72
N HIS A 57 30.52 -5.39 5.19
CA HIS A 57 30.76 -4.65 6.42
C HIS A 57 30.00 -5.26 7.62
N PHE A 58 30.75 -5.73 8.64
CA PHE A 58 30.17 -6.41 9.81
C PHE A 58 29.14 -5.58 10.59
N GLU A 59 29.39 -4.28 10.76
CA GLU A 59 28.46 -3.38 11.47
C GLU A 59 27.20 -3.07 10.65
N GLU A 60 27.29 -3.00 9.32
CA GLU A 60 26.11 -2.80 8.46
C GLU A 60 25.22 -4.04 8.40
N ARG A 61 25.81 -5.25 8.39
CA ARG A 61 25.04 -6.50 8.51
C ARG A 61 24.21 -6.59 9.79
N LYS A 62 24.75 -6.15 10.93
CA LYS A 62 23.98 -6.10 12.19
C LYS A 62 22.79 -5.13 12.06
N LYS A 63 23.00 -3.97 11.43
CA LYS A 63 21.92 -3.00 11.16
C LYS A 63 20.87 -3.56 10.21
N LYS A 64 21.26 -4.32 9.18
CA LYS A 64 20.37 -5.04 8.27
C LYS A 64 19.47 -6.03 9.02
N MET A 65 20.04 -6.85 9.93
CA MET A 65 19.24 -7.75 10.76
C MET A 65 18.27 -7.00 11.69
N SER A 66 18.73 -5.91 12.33
CA SER A 66 17.87 -5.09 13.18
C SER A 66 16.73 -4.43 12.38
N PHE A 67 17.02 -3.97 11.17
CA PHE A 67 16.02 -3.45 10.23
C PHE A 67 14.94 -4.49 9.92
N PHE A 68 15.31 -5.72 9.54
CA PHE A 68 14.34 -6.78 9.26
C PHE A 68 13.54 -7.22 10.51
N ASN A 69 14.15 -7.19 11.69
CA ASN A 69 13.43 -7.44 12.94
C ASN A 69 12.36 -6.37 13.18
N TRP A 70 12.70 -5.09 13.03
CA TRP A 70 11.75 -3.99 13.20
C TRP A 70 10.67 -3.96 12.12
N TRP A 71 11.04 -4.26 10.87
CA TRP A 71 10.12 -4.44 9.75
C TRP A 71 9.05 -5.48 10.08
N THR A 72 9.49 -6.66 10.51
CA THR A 72 8.60 -7.78 10.87
C THR A 72 7.69 -7.43 12.05
N PHE A 73 8.24 -6.82 13.10
CA PHE A 73 7.43 -6.36 14.25
C PHE A 73 6.34 -5.38 13.81
N THR A 74 6.71 -4.38 13.02
CA THR A 74 5.77 -3.37 12.51
C THR A 74 4.70 -4.00 11.60
N LEU A 75 5.06 -4.99 10.79
CA LEU A 75 4.09 -5.72 9.96
C LEU A 75 3.03 -6.45 10.78
N PHE A 76 3.41 -7.12 11.87
CA PHE A 76 2.45 -7.77 12.76
C PHE A 76 1.52 -6.75 13.41
N VAL A 77 2.06 -5.64 13.90
CA VAL A 77 1.27 -4.54 14.48
C VAL A 77 0.30 -3.97 13.44
N ALA A 78 0.76 -3.71 12.21
CA ALA A 78 -0.08 -3.21 11.13
C ALA A 78 -1.18 -4.22 10.74
N MET A 79 -0.89 -5.52 10.77
CA MET A 79 -1.89 -6.56 10.50
C MET A 79 -2.99 -6.57 11.58
N LEU A 80 -2.63 -6.40 12.85
CA LEU A 80 -3.60 -6.28 13.95
C LEU A 80 -4.48 -5.03 13.79
N PHE A 81 -3.88 -3.87 13.49
CA PHE A 81 -4.64 -2.64 13.23
C PHE A 81 -5.50 -2.74 11.96
N GLY A 82 -5.01 -3.40 10.91
CA GLY A 82 -5.77 -3.65 9.70
C GLY A 82 -6.99 -4.52 9.94
N ALA A 83 -6.83 -5.61 10.69
CA ALA A 83 -7.93 -6.52 11.02
C ALA A 83 -8.95 -5.93 12.00
N THR A 84 -8.58 -4.91 12.78
CA THR A 84 -9.45 -4.29 13.80
C THR A 84 -9.97 -2.92 13.35
N MET A 85 -9.11 -1.92 13.27
CA MET A 85 -9.48 -0.53 12.98
C MET A 85 -10.02 -0.35 11.57
N ILE A 86 -9.38 -0.93 10.55
CA ILE A 86 -9.82 -0.75 9.16
C ILE A 86 -11.15 -1.48 8.93
N VAL A 87 -11.30 -2.70 9.44
CA VAL A 87 -12.55 -3.46 9.37
C VAL A 87 -13.67 -2.72 10.12
N TYR A 88 -13.40 -2.16 11.30
CA TYR A 88 -14.35 -1.33 12.03
C TYR A 88 -14.85 -0.14 11.19
N VAL A 89 -13.96 0.57 10.50
CA VAL A 89 -14.37 1.70 9.63
C VAL A 89 -15.14 1.21 8.40
N GLN A 90 -14.81 0.04 7.85
CA GLN A 90 -15.54 -0.56 6.74
C GLN A 90 -16.98 -0.91 7.13
N ASP A 91 -17.17 -1.50 8.31
CA ASP A 91 -18.46 -2.01 8.78
C ASP A 91 -19.37 -0.93 9.37
N PHE A 92 -18.82 0.01 10.16
CA PHE A 92 -19.63 0.99 10.91
C PHE A 92 -19.69 2.38 10.27
N VAL A 93 -18.70 2.77 9.46
CA VAL A 93 -18.71 4.09 8.81
C VAL A 93 -19.20 3.95 7.39
N ASN A 94 -18.31 3.53 6.48
CA ASN A 94 -18.60 3.33 5.06
C ASN A 94 -17.39 2.67 4.40
N TRP A 95 -17.65 1.69 3.53
CA TRP A 95 -16.63 1.09 2.67
C TRP A 95 -15.87 2.11 1.81
N GLY A 96 -16.55 3.16 1.34
CA GLY A 96 -15.93 4.23 0.55
C GLY A 96 -14.89 5.04 1.33
N VAL A 97 -15.15 5.34 2.61
CA VAL A 97 -14.26 6.14 3.46
C VAL A 97 -13.00 5.35 3.80
N ALA A 98 -13.15 4.08 4.20
CA ALA A 98 -12.00 3.20 4.45
C ALA A 98 -11.10 3.09 3.21
N SER A 99 -11.69 2.95 2.03
CA SER A 99 -10.95 2.88 0.75
C SER A 99 -10.20 4.18 0.45
N LEU A 100 -10.78 5.35 0.75
CA LEU A 100 -10.15 6.65 0.52
C LEU A 100 -8.96 6.87 1.45
N ILE A 101 -9.11 6.53 2.74
CA ILE A 101 -8.03 6.61 3.73
C ILE A 101 -6.82 5.77 3.28
N LEU A 102 -7.06 4.52 2.86
CA LEU A 102 -6.01 3.64 2.35
C LEU A 102 -5.33 4.21 1.10
N THR A 103 -6.10 4.81 0.19
CA THR A 103 -5.57 5.45 -1.03
C THR A 103 -4.65 6.63 -0.70
N ILE A 104 -5.07 7.50 0.23
CA ILE A 104 -4.27 8.65 0.67
C ILE A 104 -2.97 8.18 1.32
N PHE A 105 -3.05 7.17 2.18
CA PHE A 105 -1.87 6.61 2.83
C PHE A 105 -0.88 6.04 1.80
N MET A 106 -1.35 5.33 0.78
CA MET A 106 -0.50 4.84 -0.30
C MET A 106 0.15 5.99 -1.09
N ALA A 107 -0.61 7.04 -1.41
CA ALA A 107 -0.08 8.21 -2.10
C ALA A 107 1.03 8.91 -1.29
N LEU A 108 0.86 9.04 0.02
CA LEU A 108 1.89 9.58 0.91
C LEU A 108 3.17 8.73 0.92
N ASN A 109 3.05 7.40 0.94
CA ASN A 109 4.21 6.50 0.85
C ASN A 109 4.98 6.69 -0.47
N ILE A 110 4.26 6.81 -1.59
CA ILE A 110 4.87 7.08 -2.90
C ILE A 110 5.61 8.42 -2.90
N ILE A 111 4.99 9.47 -2.36
CA ILE A 111 5.63 10.80 -2.24
C ILE A 111 6.90 10.71 -1.40
N ALA A 112 6.85 10.05 -0.24
CA ALA A 112 8.00 9.87 0.63
C ALA A 112 9.15 9.13 -0.09
N PHE A 113 8.83 8.10 -0.88
CA PHE A 113 9.81 7.38 -1.68
C PHE A 113 10.48 8.28 -2.73
N TYR A 114 9.70 9.09 -3.46
CA TYR A 114 10.26 10.04 -4.43
C TYR A 114 11.14 11.10 -3.77
N VAL A 115 10.74 11.64 -2.62
CA VAL A 115 11.55 12.60 -1.85
C VAL A 115 12.87 11.95 -1.41
N GLY A 116 12.83 10.71 -0.91
CA GLY A 116 14.03 9.97 -0.52
C GLY A 116 14.99 9.74 -1.69
N LYS A 117 14.46 9.42 -2.88
CA LYS A 117 15.26 9.29 -4.11
C LYS A 117 15.93 10.60 -4.49
N THR A 118 15.15 11.70 -4.59
CA THR A 118 15.66 13.02 -4.95
C THR A 118 16.72 13.51 -3.96
N LEU A 119 16.55 13.23 -2.67
CA LEU A 119 17.52 13.57 -1.64
C LEU A 119 18.84 12.80 -1.81
N LYS A 120 18.77 11.49 -2.08
CA LYS A 120 19.96 10.65 -2.34
C LYS A 120 20.72 11.12 -3.59
N GLU A 121 20.00 11.46 -4.66
CA GLU A 121 20.58 12.02 -5.90
C GLU A 121 21.24 13.38 -5.67
N THR A 122 20.60 14.27 -4.89
CA THR A 122 21.14 15.60 -4.57
C THR A 122 22.42 15.51 -3.72
N LEU A 123 22.44 14.65 -2.70
CA LEU A 123 23.63 14.46 -1.86
C LEU A 123 24.79 13.82 -2.63
N SER A 124 24.50 12.88 -3.54
CA SER A 124 25.53 12.27 -4.39
C SER A 124 26.14 13.30 -5.36
N CYS A 125 25.33 14.21 -5.93
CA CYS A 125 25.84 15.34 -6.72
C CYS A 125 26.67 16.34 -5.90
N GLN A 126 26.33 16.57 -4.62
CA GLN A 126 27.13 17.44 -3.75
C GLN A 126 28.47 16.81 -3.38
N PHE A 127 28.50 15.50 -3.08
CA PHE A 127 29.75 14.78 -2.80
C PHE A 127 30.64 14.59 -4.03
N TYR A 128 30.09 14.46 -5.24
CA TYR A 128 30.90 14.38 -6.47
C TYR A 128 31.48 15.75 -6.89
N LYS A 129 30.94 16.85 -6.36
CA LYS A 129 31.38 18.22 -6.68
C LYS A 129 32.25 18.86 -5.60
N SER A 130 32.54 18.14 -4.50
CA SER A 130 33.49 18.51 -3.45
C SER A 130 34.77 17.69 -3.56
#